data_AF-A0A9X5GQP4-F1
#
_entry.id   AF-A0A9X5GQP4-F1
#
_cell.length_a   1.000
_cell.length_b   1.000
_cell.length_c   1.000
_cell.angle_alpha   90.00
_cell.angle_beta   90.00
_cell.angle_gamma   90.00
#
_symmetry.space_group_name_H-M   'P 1'
#
loop_
_entity.id
_entity.type
_entity.pdbx_description
1 polymer ?
#
loop_
_entity_poly.entity_id
_entity_poly.type
_entity_poly.pdbx_seq_one_letter_code
_entity_poly.pdbx_strand_id
1 'polypeptide(L)'
;MVRGGCGYMETRILKQALLCVCSMALFMIVLPEMAVRADEREYPVSYKKNPDSDAPYIILEEAAEDYTVLPGDSLWEISRKLYGEGRLYVNLVDANQDILTSPNLIYPGMELKTARTGYIERTQSKYGGVQMGEYSMDMPYGWRVGYMESGEAWANFVMRGDGVVGCLVQDKERDTSRTVEDWEKCTQKITKYADENYATQVSDLGFEHYKMKNQGDGTGEVYLYSFLWHVSPDYPSLVFRVCMGLKLTDHIQAEFVGFASDYDIQGCIRYITASFEEHFQEKDSGNFTVNGSNMSLAPNISWELSGMFNPFPFMDEYFTSKLEKVTGSGEENEGKGKYKGRIGN
;
A
#
# COMPACT_ATOMS: atom_id res chain seq x y z
N MET A 1 -9.97 -39.96 45.73
CA MET A 1 -9.57 -39.71 44.33
C MET A 1 -10.42 -38.58 43.76
N VAL A 2 -9.74 -37.50 43.37
CA VAL A 2 -10.10 -36.48 42.36
C VAL A 2 -11.49 -35.81 42.42
N ARG A 3 -11.56 -34.69 43.16
CA ARG A 3 -12.47 -33.56 42.87
C ARG A 3 -11.74 -32.25 43.19
N GLY A 4 -11.00 -31.72 42.22
CA GLY A 4 -10.24 -30.46 42.41
C GLY A 4 -9.82 -29.73 41.13
N GLY A 5 -10.15 -30.23 39.93
CA GLY A 5 -9.61 -29.69 38.67
C GLY A 5 -10.48 -28.65 37.95
N CYS A 6 -11.79 -28.56 38.24
CA CYS A 6 -12.71 -27.82 37.37
C CYS A 6 -12.70 -26.30 37.62
N GLY A 7 -12.82 -25.86 38.89
CA GLY A 7 -12.89 -24.43 39.23
C GLY A 7 -11.56 -23.67 39.09
N TYR A 8 -10.42 -24.37 39.14
CA TYR A 8 -9.08 -23.78 38.94
C TYR A 8 -8.77 -23.51 37.47
N MET A 9 -9.38 -24.27 36.56
CA MET A 9 -9.22 -24.11 35.11
C MET A 9 -10.07 -22.94 34.61
N GLU A 10 -11.33 -22.85 35.05
CA GLU A 10 -12.23 -21.73 34.72
C GLU A 10 -11.71 -20.38 35.22
N THR A 11 -11.19 -20.32 36.46
CA THR A 11 -10.61 -19.07 36.99
C THR A 11 -9.30 -18.66 36.32
N ARG A 12 -8.53 -19.60 35.77
CA ARG A 12 -7.36 -19.29 34.94
C ARG A 12 -7.78 -18.75 33.57
N ILE A 13 -8.74 -19.39 32.92
CA ILE A 13 -9.28 -18.94 31.62
C ILE A 13 -9.89 -17.55 31.75
N LEU A 14 -10.66 -17.28 32.82
CA LEU A 14 -11.27 -15.97 33.05
C LEU A 14 -10.23 -14.88 33.33
N LYS A 15 -9.19 -15.19 34.11
CA LYS A 15 -8.07 -14.26 34.36
C LYS A 15 -7.26 -13.98 33.11
N GLN A 16 -7.03 -15.00 32.29
CA GLN A 16 -6.28 -14.88 31.04
C GLN A 16 -7.08 -14.08 30.01
N ALA A 17 -8.38 -14.32 29.89
CA ALA A 17 -9.29 -13.51 29.08
C ALA A 17 -9.35 -12.04 29.56
N LEU A 18 -9.43 -11.80 30.87
CA LEU A 18 -9.44 -10.45 31.44
C LEU A 18 -8.10 -9.73 31.20
N LEU A 19 -6.96 -10.43 31.35
CA LEU A 19 -5.65 -9.88 31.02
C LEU A 19 -5.57 -9.51 29.54
N CYS A 20 -6.00 -10.40 28.64
CA CYS A 20 -6.03 -10.12 27.20
C CYS A 20 -6.90 -8.91 26.85
N VAL A 21 -8.10 -8.78 27.44
CA VAL A 21 -8.96 -7.61 27.19
C VAL A 21 -8.32 -6.32 27.71
N CYS A 22 -7.70 -6.34 28.90
CA CYS A 22 -6.99 -5.19 29.44
C CYS A 22 -5.75 -4.82 28.60
N SER A 23 -4.95 -5.79 28.19
CA SER A 23 -3.77 -5.59 27.35
C SER A 23 -4.14 -5.08 25.95
N MET A 24 -5.24 -5.56 25.37
CA MET A 24 -5.76 -5.05 24.09
C MET A 24 -6.24 -3.59 24.22
N ALA A 25 -6.96 -3.27 25.29
CA ALA A 25 -7.40 -1.90 25.56
C ALA A 25 -6.21 -0.94 25.78
N LEU A 26 -5.19 -1.36 26.53
CA LEU A 26 -3.95 -0.59 26.67
C LEU A 26 -3.19 -0.46 25.34
N PHE A 27 -3.20 -1.48 24.49
CA PHE A 27 -2.56 -1.41 23.18
C PHE A 27 -3.20 -0.33 22.32
N MET A 28 -4.53 -0.27 22.29
CA MET A 28 -5.27 0.78 21.59
C MET A 28 -4.98 2.18 22.15
N ILE A 29 -4.63 2.31 23.44
CA ILE A 29 -4.24 3.58 24.06
C ILE A 29 -2.79 4.00 23.68
N VAL A 30 -1.89 3.03 23.48
CA VAL A 30 -0.47 3.29 23.13
C VAL A 30 -0.28 3.44 21.62
N LEU A 31 -1.28 3.06 20.83
CA LEU A 31 -1.39 3.55 19.47
C LEU A 31 -1.55 5.08 19.55
N PRO A 32 -0.74 5.84 18.81
CA PRO A 32 -0.82 7.30 18.80
C PRO A 32 -2.26 7.78 18.61
N GLU A 33 -2.71 8.68 19.49
CA GLU A 33 -4.04 9.30 19.41
C GLU A 33 -4.33 9.73 17.97
N MET A 34 -5.36 9.15 17.36
CA MET A 34 -5.88 9.58 16.06
C MET A 34 -6.59 10.93 16.31
N ALA A 35 -5.80 11.99 16.43
CA ALA A 35 -6.27 13.29 16.87
C ALA A 35 -7.06 13.98 15.75
N VAL A 36 -8.34 14.21 16.02
CA VAL A 36 -9.37 14.78 15.14
C VAL A 36 -9.69 13.84 13.99
N ARG A 37 -10.93 13.32 13.93
CA ARG A 37 -11.42 12.61 12.75
C ARG A 37 -11.09 13.47 11.55
N ALA A 38 -10.12 13.04 10.74
CA ALA A 38 -10.06 13.55 9.39
C ALA A 38 -11.39 13.14 8.74
N ASP A 39 -11.82 13.88 7.75
CA ASP A 39 -13.02 13.49 7.00
C ASP A 39 -12.80 12.04 6.54
N GLU A 40 -13.76 11.12 6.78
CA GLU A 40 -13.72 9.70 6.39
C GLU A 40 -13.78 9.61 4.85
N ARG A 41 -12.83 10.24 4.18
CA ARG A 41 -12.73 10.32 2.73
C ARG A 41 -12.03 9.08 2.25
N GLU A 42 -12.80 8.32 1.49
CA GLU A 42 -12.30 7.29 0.61
C GLU A 42 -11.77 7.95 -0.68
N TYR A 43 -10.81 7.27 -1.31
CA TYR A 43 -10.26 7.68 -2.60
C TYR A 43 -10.52 6.60 -3.65
N PRO A 44 -11.79 6.33 -3.99
CA PRO A 44 -12.14 5.23 -4.87
C PRO A 44 -11.65 5.50 -6.30
N VAL A 45 -11.19 4.45 -6.96
CA VAL A 45 -10.98 4.48 -8.41
C VAL A 45 -12.33 4.31 -9.09
N SER A 46 -12.81 5.36 -9.75
CA SER A 46 -14.00 5.28 -10.61
C SER A 46 -13.59 4.93 -12.03
N TYR A 47 -14.21 3.92 -12.64
CA TYR A 47 -14.01 3.62 -14.07
C TYR A 47 -14.96 4.38 -14.98
N LYS A 48 -15.62 5.41 -14.45
CA LYS A 48 -16.47 6.34 -15.20
C LYS A 48 -16.12 7.75 -14.77
N LYS A 49 -15.72 8.58 -15.73
CA LYS A 49 -15.58 10.01 -15.49
C LYS A 49 -16.95 10.60 -15.18
N ASN A 50 -17.08 11.33 -14.08
CA ASN A 50 -18.30 12.06 -13.77
C ASN A 50 -18.37 13.30 -14.68
N PRO A 51 -19.34 13.39 -15.62
CA PRO A 51 -19.41 14.51 -16.54
C PRO A 51 -19.82 15.82 -15.87
N ASP A 52 -20.43 15.75 -14.68
CA ASP A 52 -20.95 16.90 -13.94
C ASP A 52 -19.95 17.46 -12.91
N SER A 53 -18.77 16.84 -12.79
CA SER A 53 -17.73 17.27 -11.86
C SER A 53 -16.67 18.14 -12.56
N ASP A 54 -16.48 19.34 -12.03
CA ASP A 54 -15.40 20.25 -12.44
C ASP A 54 -14.09 19.99 -11.68
N ALA A 55 -14.04 18.96 -10.83
CA ALA A 55 -12.84 18.62 -10.07
C ALA A 55 -11.72 18.10 -10.99
N PRO A 56 -10.44 18.42 -10.70
CA PRO A 56 -9.33 17.76 -11.39
C PRO A 56 -9.34 16.26 -11.05
N TYR A 57 -8.86 15.44 -11.98
CA TYR A 57 -8.78 13.99 -11.82
C TYR A 57 -7.34 13.52 -11.91
N ILE A 58 -6.98 12.55 -11.08
CA ILE A 58 -5.85 11.66 -11.36
C ILE A 58 -6.37 10.56 -12.26
N ILE A 59 -5.73 10.36 -13.41
CA ILE A 59 -6.09 9.35 -14.39
C ILE A 59 -5.09 8.20 -14.29
N LEU A 60 -5.61 7.02 -14.01
CA LEU A 60 -4.85 5.79 -13.87
C LEU A 60 -5.23 4.82 -14.99
N GLU A 61 -4.26 4.26 -15.69
CA GLU A 61 -4.51 3.16 -16.62
C GLU A 61 -4.05 1.88 -15.98
N GLU A 62 -4.98 0.99 -15.65
CA GLU A 62 -4.63 -0.33 -15.17
C GLU A 62 -3.82 -1.05 -16.23
N ALA A 63 -2.61 -1.44 -15.85
CA ALA A 63 -1.79 -2.30 -16.68
C ALA A 63 -2.49 -3.66 -16.73
N ALA A 64 -3.10 -3.96 -17.87
CA ALA A 64 -3.69 -5.26 -18.14
C ALA A 64 -2.97 -5.87 -19.34
N GLU A 65 -2.76 -7.18 -19.28
CA GLU A 65 -2.20 -7.94 -20.39
C GLU A 65 -3.23 -7.98 -21.54
N ASP A 66 -2.73 -7.85 -22.77
CA ASP A 66 -3.56 -8.09 -23.94
C ASP A 66 -4.15 -9.51 -23.82
N TYR A 67 -5.47 -9.62 -23.99
CA TYR A 67 -6.17 -10.89 -23.87
C TYR A 67 -6.35 -11.51 -25.24
N THR A 68 -5.73 -12.67 -25.45
CA THR A 68 -5.99 -13.49 -26.63
C THR A 68 -7.33 -14.22 -26.48
N VAL A 69 -8.29 -13.88 -27.34
CA VAL A 69 -9.63 -14.50 -27.37
C VAL A 69 -9.51 -16.01 -27.58
N LEU A 70 -10.18 -16.79 -26.72
CA LEU A 70 -10.21 -18.25 -26.83
C LEU A 70 -11.47 -18.74 -27.57
N PRO A 71 -11.46 -19.97 -28.12
CA PRO A 71 -12.64 -20.59 -28.70
C PRO A 71 -13.82 -20.63 -27.71
N GLY A 72 -14.94 -20.02 -28.10
CA GLY A 72 -16.17 -19.99 -27.30
C GLY A 72 -16.29 -18.79 -26.36
N ASP A 73 -15.29 -17.92 -26.28
CA ASP A 73 -15.40 -16.69 -25.50
C ASP A 73 -16.45 -15.73 -26.08
N SER A 74 -17.08 -14.98 -25.18
CA SER A 74 -17.85 -13.77 -25.47
C SER A 74 -17.24 -12.58 -24.73
N LEU A 75 -17.41 -11.34 -25.23
CA LEU A 75 -16.92 -10.15 -24.52
C LEU A 75 -17.50 -10.06 -23.09
N TRP A 76 -18.73 -10.54 -22.88
CA TRP A 76 -19.34 -10.63 -21.55
C TRP A 76 -18.60 -11.57 -20.61
N GLU A 77 -18.22 -12.77 -21.08
CA GLU A 77 -17.48 -13.74 -20.27
C GLU A 77 -16.04 -13.29 -20.03
N ILE A 78 -15.39 -12.72 -21.04
CA ILE A 78 -14.06 -12.11 -20.90
C ILE A 78 -14.11 -11.00 -19.84
N SER A 79 -15.07 -10.08 -19.94
CA SER A 79 -15.28 -9.02 -18.96
C SER A 79 -15.54 -9.56 -17.55
N ARG A 80 -16.33 -10.63 -17.42
CA ARG A 80 -16.57 -11.25 -16.11
C ARG A 80 -15.29 -11.88 -15.54
N LYS A 81 -14.49 -12.53 -16.38
CA LYS A 81 -13.21 -13.14 -15.98
C LYS A 81 -12.20 -12.07 -15.53
N LEU A 82 -12.05 -11.00 -16.31
CA LEU A 82 -11.03 -9.98 -16.08
C LEU A 82 -11.44 -8.93 -15.07
N TYR A 83 -12.71 -8.50 -15.09
CA TYR A 83 -13.19 -7.38 -14.27
C TYR A 83 -14.19 -7.80 -13.20
N GLY A 84 -14.47 -9.09 -13.04
CA GLY A 84 -15.47 -9.62 -12.11
C GLY A 84 -16.93 -9.43 -12.55
N GLU A 85 -17.20 -8.51 -13.48
CA GLU A 85 -18.55 -8.16 -13.92
C GLU A 85 -18.69 -8.25 -15.45
N GLY A 86 -19.66 -9.06 -15.92
CA GLY A 86 -19.86 -9.24 -17.36
C GLY A 86 -20.38 -8.00 -18.08
N ARG A 87 -21.13 -7.13 -17.39
CA ARG A 87 -21.66 -5.86 -17.95
C ARG A 87 -20.58 -4.85 -18.32
N LEU A 88 -19.36 -5.02 -17.81
CA LEU A 88 -18.22 -4.15 -18.13
C LEU A 88 -17.63 -4.45 -19.52
N TYR A 89 -18.23 -5.35 -20.30
CA TYR A 89 -17.82 -5.64 -21.67
C TYR A 89 -17.86 -4.40 -22.58
N VAL A 90 -18.67 -3.40 -22.24
CA VAL A 90 -18.71 -2.10 -22.95
C VAL A 90 -17.32 -1.44 -22.91
N ASN A 91 -16.58 -1.57 -21.80
CA ASN A 91 -15.23 -1.03 -21.70
C ASN A 91 -14.26 -1.76 -22.65
N LEU A 92 -14.43 -3.07 -22.85
CA LEU A 92 -13.67 -3.82 -23.86
C LEU A 92 -14.01 -3.34 -25.27
N VAL A 93 -15.28 -3.05 -25.55
CA VAL A 93 -15.69 -2.50 -26.85
C VAL A 93 -15.03 -1.15 -27.09
N ASP A 94 -15.10 -0.24 -26.12
CA ASP A 94 -14.55 1.11 -26.24
C ASP A 94 -13.02 1.12 -26.37
N ALA A 95 -12.32 0.25 -25.66
CA ALA A 95 -10.86 0.14 -25.74
C ALA A 95 -10.37 -0.46 -27.08
N ASN A 96 -11.23 -1.23 -27.77
CA ASN A 96 -10.86 -1.99 -28.98
C ASN A 96 -11.65 -1.54 -30.21
N GLN A 97 -12.13 -0.30 -30.26
CA GLN A 97 -12.88 0.20 -31.42
C GLN A 97 -12.06 0.15 -32.74
N ASP A 98 -10.73 0.15 -32.64
CA ASP A 98 -9.83 -0.01 -33.78
C ASP A 98 -9.71 -1.47 -34.27
N ILE A 99 -10.09 -2.45 -33.44
CA ILE A 99 -9.98 -3.89 -33.73
C ILE A 99 -11.37 -4.50 -33.99
N LEU A 100 -12.39 -4.05 -33.24
CA LEU A 100 -13.74 -4.61 -33.26
C LEU A 100 -14.59 -3.94 -34.35
N THR A 101 -14.96 -4.72 -35.36
CA THR A 101 -15.98 -4.28 -36.35
C THR A 101 -17.39 -4.30 -35.78
N SER A 102 -17.66 -5.19 -34.81
CA SER A 102 -18.93 -5.28 -34.11
C SER A 102 -18.71 -5.86 -32.71
N PRO A 103 -19.41 -5.37 -31.66
CA PRO A 103 -19.30 -5.91 -30.30
C PRO A 103 -19.61 -7.39 -30.17
N ASN A 104 -20.38 -7.96 -31.09
CA ASN A 104 -20.78 -9.37 -31.05
C ASN A 104 -19.84 -10.27 -31.88
N LEU A 105 -18.77 -9.72 -32.46
CA LEU A 105 -17.93 -10.41 -33.43
C LEU A 105 -16.46 -10.38 -32.98
N ILE A 106 -16.11 -11.33 -32.13
CA ILE A 106 -14.73 -11.65 -31.74
C ILE A 106 -14.35 -13.03 -32.29
N TYR A 107 -13.07 -13.22 -32.56
CA TYR A 107 -12.55 -14.46 -33.14
C TYR A 107 -11.44 -15.03 -32.27
N PRO A 108 -11.31 -16.37 -32.16
CA PRO A 108 -10.19 -16.98 -31.48
C PRO A 108 -8.84 -16.51 -32.05
N GLY A 109 -7.91 -16.17 -31.16
CA GLY A 109 -6.61 -15.60 -31.53
C GLY A 109 -6.61 -14.08 -31.73
N MET A 110 -7.75 -13.40 -31.58
CA MET A 110 -7.81 -11.93 -31.56
C MET A 110 -7.21 -11.40 -30.25
N GLU A 111 -6.30 -10.45 -30.34
CA GLU A 111 -5.76 -9.72 -29.19
C GLU A 111 -6.71 -8.57 -28.83
N LEU A 112 -7.17 -8.54 -27.57
CA LEU A 112 -7.99 -7.45 -27.04
C LEU A 112 -7.20 -6.66 -26.00
N LYS A 113 -7.21 -5.34 -26.14
CA LYS A 113 -6.77 -4.38 -25.12
C LYS A 113 -7.75 -4.43 -23.94
N THR A 114 -7.25 -4.75 -22.76
CA THR A 114 -8.05 -4.91 -21.54
C THR A 114 -7.72 -3.86 -20.47
N ALA A 115 -6.85 -2.90 -20.80
CA ALA A 115 -6.53 -1.81 -19.90
C ALA A 115 -7.78 -0.98 -19.58
N ARG A 116 -8.00 -0.68 -18.30
CA ARG A 116 -9.10 0.17 -17.83
C ARG A 116 -8.56 1.53 -17.42
N THR A 117 -9.24 2.59 -17.85
CA THR A 117 -8.98 3.94 -17.34
C THR A 117 -9.80 4.17 -16.08
N GLY A 118 -9.11 4.29 -14.95
CA GLY A 118 -9.61 4.73 -13.67
C GLY A 118 -9.42 6.24 -13.47
N TYR A 119 -10.34 6.82 -12.71
CA TYR A 119 -10.38 8.24 -12.36
C TYR A 119 -10.48 8.35 -10.84
N ILE A 120 -9.55 9.07 -10.22
CA ILE A 120 -9.64 9.48 -8.82
C ILE A 120 -9.88 10.98 -8.81
N GLU A 121 -10.99 11.43 -8.22
CA GLU A 121 -11.25 12.86 -8.05
C GLU A 121 -10.21 13.46 -7.09
N ARG A 122 -9.45 14.45 -7.58
CA ARG A 122 -8.61 15.27 -6.70
C ARG A 122 -9.54 16.19 -5.92
N THR A 123 -9.78 15.84 -4.67
CA THR A 123 -10.47 16.76 -3.75
C THR A 123 -9.61 18.00 -3.61
N GLN A 124 -10.17 19.19 -3.86
CA GLN A 124 -9.40 20.43 -3.95
C GLN A 124 -8.33 20.54 -2.85
N SER A 125 -7.06 20.32 -3.21
CA SER A 125 -5.90 20.79 -2.48
C SER A 125 -5.78 22.32 -2.66
N LYS A 126 -6.89 23.05 -2.43
CA LYS A 126 -6.93 24.52 -2.43
C LYS A 126 -5.98 25.13 -1.39
N TYR A 127 -5.47 24.30 -0.46
CA TYR A 127 -4.54 24.67 0.60
C TYR A 127 -3.42 23.66 0.86
N GLY A 128 -2.88 23.02 -0.18
CA GLY A 128 -1.54 22.41 -0.09
C GLY A 128 -1.52 20.92 0.23
N GLY A 129 -1.02 20.15 -0.74
CA GLY A 129 -0.23 18.96 -0.46
C GLY A 129 1.17 19.33 0.02
N VAL A 130 2.06 18.33 0.09
CA VAL A 130 3.47 18.53 0.41
C VAL A 130 4.19 19.05 -0.83
N GLN A 131 4.89 20.17 -0.70
CA GLN A 131 5.65 20.82 -1.77
C GLN A 131 7.11 20.94 -1.31
N MET A 132 8.03 20.26 -1.99
CA MET A 132 9.44 20.13 -1.59
C MET A 132 10.41 20.68 -2.63
N GLY A 133 9.99 21.73 -3.36
CA GLY A 133 10.79 22.36 -4.42
C GLY A 133 10.78 21.52 -5.70
N GLU A 134 11.53 20.42 -5.68
CA GLU A 134 11.75 19.53 -6.83
C GLU A 134 10.65 18.47 -7.02
N TYR A 135 9.73 18.35 -6.06
CA TYR A 135 8.60 17.43 -6.15
C TYR A 135 7.45 17.89 -5.27
N SER A 136 6.28 17.31 -5.51
CA SER A 136 5.12 17.46 -4.67
C SER A 136 4.27 16.21 -4.61
N MET A 137 3.40 16.13 -3.60
CA MET A 137 2.39 15.09 -3.47
C MET A 137 1.17 15.64 -2.74
N ASP A 138 -0.01 15.15 -3.06
CA ASP A 138 -1.20 15.48 -2.30
C ASP A 138 -1.13 14.82 -0.91
N MET A 139 -1.66 15.53 0.09
CA MET A 139 -1.85 15.02 1.44
C MET A 139 -3.36 14.97 1.72
N PRO A 140 -3.89 13.89 2.33
CA PRO A 140 -5.29 13.84 2.71
C PRO A 140 -5.68 15.03 3.61
N TYR A 141 -6.89 15.57 3.40
CA TYR A 141 -7.32 16.76 4.12
C TYR A 141 -7.39 16.51 5.63
N GLY A 142 -6.84 17.44 6.41
CA GLY A 142 -6.83 17.36 7.87
C GLY A 142 -5.72 16.48 8.46
N TRP A 143 -4.96 15.77 7.63
CA TRP A 143 -3.79 15.02 8.08
C TRP A 143 -2.65 15.97 8.47
N ARG A 144 -1.83 15.52 9.42
CA ARG A 144 -0.69 16.27 9.94
C ARG A 144 0.61 15.57 9.56
N VAL A 145 1.66 16.35 9.39
CA VAL A 145 3.02 15.85 9.22
C VAL A 145 3.71 15.71 10.57
N GLY A 146 4.48 14.65 10.75
CA GLY A 146 5.31 14.44 11.93
C GLY A 146 6.35 13.35 11.71
N TYR A 147 6.81 12.74 12.80
CA TYR A 147 7.68 11.57 12.80
C TYR A 147 6.98 10.42 13.52
N MET A 148 7.49 9.20 13.35
CA MET A 148 7.07 8.04 14.14
C MET A 148 8.29 7.21 14.54
N GLU A 149 8.18 6.55 15.70
CA GLU A 149 9.19 5.64 16.20
C GLU A 149 8.54 4.56 17.08
N SER A 150 8.93 3.32 16.87
CA SER A 150 8.64 2.18 17.75
C SER A 150 9.73 1.13 17.59
N GLY A 151 10.64 1.07 18.56
CA GLY A 151 11.82 0.21 18.46
C GLY A 151 12.72 0.70 17.34
N GLU A 152 13.20 -0.20 16.48
CA GLU A 152 14.01 0.18 15.31
C GLU A 152 13.17 0.69 14.13
N ALA A 153 11.84 0.56 14.19
CA ALA A 153 10.93 1.07 13.17
C ALA A 153 10.69 2.57 13.36
N TRP A 154 11.20 3.38 12.44
CA TRP A 154 11.00 4.83 12.46
C TRP A 154 10.84 5.43 11.07
N ALA A 155 10.20 6.59 11.04
CA ALA A 155 10.10 7.44 9.86
C ALA A 155 10.20 8.90 10.30
N ASN A 156 11.07 9.67 9.66
CA ASN A 156 11.28 11.09 9.97
C ASN A 156 10.24 12.02 9.32
N PHE A 157 9.53 11.52 8.30
CA PHE A 157 8.41 12.20 7.66
C PHE A 157 7.22 11.23 7.57
N VAL A 158 6.15 11.55 8.29
CA VAL A 158 4.93 10.76 8.38
C VAL A 158 3.74 11.67 8.20
N MET A 159 2.80 11.27 7.35
CA MET A 159 1.46 11.85 7.32
C MET A 159 0.54 11.03 8.23
N ARG A 160 -0.20 11.70 9.11
CA ARG A 160 -1.02 11.07 10.15
C ARG A 160 -2.41 11.69 10.22
N GLY A 161 -3.43 10.83 10.22
CA GLY A 161 -4.85 11.16 10.40
C GLY A 161 -5.56 9.93 10.96
N ASP A 162 -6.56 9.41 10.23
CA ASP A 162 -7.22 8.12 10.54
C ASP A 162 -6.36 6.89 10.16
N GLY A 163 -5.22 7.13 9.53
CA GLY A 163 -4.14 6.18 9.32
C GLY A 163 -2.78 6.83 9.52
N VAL A 164 -1.73 6.05 9.24
CA VAL A 164 -0.34 6.49 9.29
C VAL A 164 0.30 6.16 7.95
N VAL A 165 1.00 7.12 7.36
CA VAL A 165 1.77 6.93 6.12
C VAL A 165 3.20 7.42 6.36
N GLY A 166 4.16 6.51 6.36
CA GLY A 166 5.59 6.83 6.33
C GLY A 166 6.05 7.06 4.90
N CYS A 167 6.92 8.06 4.70
CA CYS A 167 7.40 8.45 3.37
C CYS A 167 8.91 8.22 3.22
N LEU A 168 9.30 7.63 2.09
CA LEU A 168 10.67 7.55 1.61
C LEU A 168 10.71 8.20 0.23
N VAL A 169 11.55 9.23 0.06
CA VAL A 169 11.78 9.88 -1.23
C VAL A 169 13.28 9.92 -1.45
N GLN A 170 13.71 9.36 -2.57
CA GLN A 170 15.12 9.23 -2.91
C GLN A 170 15.32 9.30 -4.42
N ASP A 171 16.56 9.52 -4.84
CA ASP A 171 16.90 9.47 -6.26
C ASP A 171 16.52 8.10 -6.82
N LYS A 172 15.97 8.06 -8.04
CA LYS A 172 15.54 6.82 -8.66
C LYS A 172 16.74 5.87 -8.79
N GLU A 173 16.66 4.73 -8.13
CA GLU A 173 17.69 3.72 -8.22
C GLU A 173 17.51 2.87 -9.49
N ARG A 174 18.65 2.49 -10.09
CA ARG A 174 18.67 1.61 -11.26
C ARG A 174 18.14 0.22 -10.93
N ASP A 175 18.41 -0.26 -9.72
CA ASP A 175 18.00 -1.59 -9.31
C ASP A 175 16.49 -1.65 -9.01
N THR A 176 15.89 -0.59 -8.49
CA THR A 176 14.42 -0.46 -8.40
C THR A 176 13.79 -0.52 -9.78
N SER A 177 14.31 0.26 -10.73
CA SER A 177 13.78 0.30 -12.10
C SER A 177 13.84 -1.06 -12.79
N ARG A 178 14.92 -1.83 -12.60
CA ARG A 178 15.07 -3.20 -13.11
C ARG A 178 14.16 -4.19 -12.41
N THR A 179 13.93 -3.98 -11.12
CA THR A 179 13.08 -4.86 -10.31
C THR A 179 11.65 -4.78 -10.86
N VAL A 180 11.09 -3.58 -10.96
CA VAL A 180 9.69 -3.38 -11.36
C VAL A 180 9.40 -3.53 -12.86
N GLU A 181 10.44 -3.68 -13.71
CA GLU A 181 10.30 -3.92 -15.15
C GLU A 181 9.42 -5.16 -15.44
N ASP A 182 9.54 -6.18 -14.60
CA ASP A 182 8.67 -7.36 -14.59
C ASP A 182 7.85 -7.38 -13.29
N TRP A 183 6.77 -6.59 -13.29
CA TRP A 183 5.92 -6.45 -12.11
C TRP A 183 5.29 -7.78 -11.70
N GLU A 184 4.90 -8.65 -12.64
CA GLU A 184 4.34 -9.96 -12.32
C GLU A 184 5.34 -10.79 -11.50
N LYS A 185 6.59 -10.87 -11.95
CA LYS A 185 7.65 -11.55 -11.20
C LYS A 185 7.94 -10.88 -9.86
N CYS A 186 7.81 -9.55 -9.75
CA CYS A 186 7.86 -8.88 -8.45
C CYS A 186 6.76 -9.37 -7.51
N THR A 187 5.51 -9.44 -7.96
CA THR A 187 4.39 -9.90 -7.12
C THR A 187 4.62 -11.32 -6.61
N GLN A 188 5.18 -12.21 -7.44
CA GLN A 188 5.53 -13.58 -7.05
C GLN A 188 6.61 -13.60 -5.96
N LYS A 189 7.64 -12.76 -6.09
CA LYS A 189 8.70 -12.62 -5.08
C LYS A 189 8.18 -12.05 -3.76
N ILE A 190 7.32 -11.03 -3.82
CA ILE A 190 6.69 -10.44 -2.61
C ILE A 190 5.84 -11.50 -1.90
N THR A 191 5.02 -12.23 -2.66
CA THR A 191 4.16 -13.30 -2.12
C THR A 191 5.00 -14.38 -1.46
N LYS A 192 6.02 -14.89 -2.16
CA LYS A 192 6.94 -15.89 -1.62
C LYS A 192 7.63 -15.39 -0.33
N TYR A 193 8.12 -14.16 -0.32
CA TYR A 193 8.78 -13.59 0.85
C TYR A 193 7.81 -13.49 2.05
N ALA A 194 6.59 -13.04 1.82
CA ALA A 194 5.56 -12.97 2.87
C ALA A 194 5.19 -14.36 3.41
N ASP A 195 5.03 -15.35 2.54
CA ASP A 195 4.72 -16.74 2.92
C ASP A 195 5.87 -17.39 3.71
N GLU A 196 7.12 -17.16 3.30
CA GLU A 196 8.29 -17.77 3.96
C GLU A 196 8.58 -17.16 5.33
N ASN A 197 8.36 -15.85 5.50
CA ASN A 197 8.81 -15.12 6.69
C ASN A 197 7.67 -14.66 7.62
N TYR A 198 6.45 -14.53 7.11
CA TYR A 198 5.33 -13.88 7.79
C TYR A 198 3.97 -14.57 7.56
N ALA A 199 3.96 -15.89 7.29
CA ALA A 199 2.73 -16.67 7.00
C ALA A 199 1.61 -16.53 8.03
N THR A 200 1.94 -16.24 9.30
CA THR A 200 0.93 -16.06 10.36
C THR A 200 0.49 -14.60 10.55
N GLN A 201 1.27 -13.66 10.04
CA GLN A 201 1.07 -12.22 10.21
C GLN A 201 0.40 -11.62 8.98
N VAL A 202 0.64 -12.16 7.78
CA VAL A 202 0.17 -11.60 6.52
C VAL A 202 -0.98 -12.43 5.97
N SER A 203 -2.04 -11.75 5.52
CA SER A 203 -3.13 -12.36 4.76
C SER A 203 -3.71 -11.34 3.77
N ASP A 204 -4.54 -11.79 2.82
CA ASP A 204 -5.23 -10.91 1.86
C ASP A 204 -4.24 -10.02 1.09
N LEU A 205 -3.12 -10.61 0.66
CA LEU A 205 -2.10 -9.93 -0.13
C LEU A 205 -2.62 -9.70 -1.56
N GLY A 206 -2.72 -8.43 -1.95
CA GLY A 206 -3.16 -7.99 -3.26
C GLY A 206 -2.19 -7.01 -3.90
N PHE A 207 -2.25 -6.89 -5.23
CA PHE A 207 -1.34 -6.08 -6.03
C PHE A 207 -2.13 -5.19 -6.99
N GLU A 208 -1.64 -3.98 -7.22
CA GLU A 208 -2.17 -3.07 -8.23
C GLU A 208 -1.01 -2.44 -9.01
N HIS A 209 -1.20 -2.20 -10.30
CA HIS A 209 -0.22 -1.52 -11.14
C HIS A 209 -0.94 -0.63 -12.15
N TYR A 210 -0.54 0.64 -12.16
CA TYR A 210 -1.12 1.65 -13.03
C TYR A 210 -0.05 2.39 -13.81
N LYS A 211 -0.32 2.58 -15.10
CA LYS A 211 0.37 3.55 -15.95
C LYS A 211 -0.38 4.87 -15.87
N MET A 212 0.33 5.98 -15.76
CA MET A 212 -0.30 7.30 -15.78
C MET A 212 -0.11 7.97 -17.14
N LYS A 213 -1.21 8.41 -17.76
CA LYS A 213 -1.17 9.20 -19.00
C LYS A 213 -0.87 10.66 -18.70
N ASN A 214 -0.11 11.30 -19.60
CA ASN A 214 0.14 12.73 -19.63
C ASN A 214 -1.18 13.54 -19.65
N GLN A 215 -1.63 13.98 -18.48
CA GLN A 215 -2.52 15.15 -18.35
C GLN A 215 -1.90 16.08 -17.32
N GLY A 216 -1.19 17.10 -17.79
CA GLY A 216 -0.32 17.97 -16.97
C GLY A 216 1.13 17.47 -16.95
N ASP A 217 1.83 17.71 -15.84
CA ASP A 217 3.25 17.35 -15.62
C ASP A 217 3.44 15.93 -15.02
N GLY A 218 2.34 15.21 -14.75
CA GLY A 218 2.37 13.87 -14.15
C GLY A 218 2.56 12.74 -15.16
N THR A 219 3.72 12.09 -15.12
CA THR A 219 4.05 10.84 -15.86
C THR A 219 4.41 9.71 -14.89
N GLY A 220 4.58 8.49 -15.40
CA GLY A 220 5.22 7.38 -14.67
C GLY A 220 4.28 6.26 -14.23
N GLU A 221 4.84 5.28 -13.54
CA GLU A 221 4.15 4.05 -13.12
C GLU A 221 3.93 4.03 -11.61
N VAL A 222 2.76 3.56 -11.20
CA VAL A 222 2.34 3.44 -9.80
C VAL A 222 2.19 1.95 -9.50
N TYR A 223 2.98 1.44 -8.57
CA TYR A 223 2.93 0.05 -8.11
C TYR A 223 2.43 0.01 -6.68
N LEU A 224 1.47 -0.86 -6.40
CA LEU A 224 0.95 -1.05 -5.06
C LEU A 224 0.89 -2.52 -4.69
N TYR A 225 1.07 -2.78 -3.41
CA TYR A 225 0.62 -4.02 -2.79
C TYR A 225 0.05 -3.73 -1.42
N SER A 226 -0.95 -4.51 -1.03
CA SER A 226 -1.66 -4.33 0.24
C SER A 226 -1.93 -5.68 0.88
N PHE A 227 -2.02 -5.70 2.19
CA PHE A 227 -2.27 -6.92 2.97
C PHE A 227 -2.88 -6.58 4.33
N LEU A 228 -3.48 -7.57 4.97
CA LEU A 228 -3.84 -7.51 6.39
C LEU A 228 -2.66 -8.00 7.23
N TRP A 229 -2.30 -7.21 8.24
CA TRP A 229 -1.30 -7.52 9.25
C TRP A 229 -1.96 -7.93 10.57
N HIS A 230 -1.76 -9.18 10.97
CA HIS A 230 -2.19 -9.74 12.25
C HIS A 230 -1.08 -9.54 13.29
N VAL A 231 -1.32 -8.66 14.27
CA VAL A 231 -0.28 -8.27 15.23
C VAL A 231 0.16 -9.43 16.12
N SER A 232 -0.77 -10.25 16.58
CA SER A 232 -0.47 -11.43 17.37
C SER A 232 -1.64 -12.41 17.36
N PRO A 233 -1.37 -13.73 17.31
CA PRO A 233 -2.40 -14.77 17.47
C PRO A 233 -3.17 -14.68 18.79
N ASP A 234 -2.56 -14.10 19.83
CA ASP A 234 -3.20 -13.91 21.14
C ASP A 234 -4.27 -12.80 21.10
N TYR A 235 -4.25 -11.96 20.06
CA TYR A 235 -5.16 -10.83 19.85
C TYR A 235 -5.72 -10.85 18.42
N PRO A 236 -6.58 -11.82 18.06
CA PRO A 236 -7.00 -12.05 16.67
C PRO A 236 -7.83 -10.90 16.07
N SER A 237 -8.38 -10.01 16.89
CA SER A 237 -9.08 -8.81 16.45
C SER A 237 -8.14 -7.62 16.17
N LEU A 238 -6.86 -7.73 16.53
CA LEU A 238 -5.87 -6.68 16.33
C LEU A 238 -5.22 -6.84 14.96
N VAL A 239 -5.95 -6.37 13.94
CA VAL A 239 -5.59 -6.48 12.53
C VAL A 239 -5.52 -5.09 11.91
N PHE A 240 -4.49 -4.83 11.13
CA PHE A 240 -4.31 -3.58 10.40
C PHE A 240 -4.26 -3.84 8.91
N ARG A 241 -4.96 -3.04 8.11
CA ARG A 241 -4.69 -2.96 6.68
C ARG A 241 -3.36 -2.22 6.51
N VAL A 242 -2.48 -2.80 5.69
CA VAL A 242 -1.21 -2.21 5.30
C VAL A 242 -1.21 -2.06 3.78
N CYS A 243 -0.69 -0.96 3.27
CA CYS A 243 -0.51 -0.74 1.84
C CYS A 243 0.83 -0.06 1.58
N MET A 244 1.57 -0.60 0.62
CA MET A 244 2.75 0.01 0.03
C MET A 244 2.40 0.61 -1.32
N GLY A 245 2.86 1.83 -1.55
CA GLY A 245 2.83 2.48 -2.85
C GLY A 245 4.23 2.90 -3.28
N LEU A 246 4.58 2.65 -4.55
CA LEU A 246 5.81 3.08 -5.19
C LEU A 246 5.46 3.86 -6.45
N LYS A 247 6.03 5.06 -6.59
CA LYS A 247 6.03 5.85 -7.82
C LYS A 247 7.45 5.97 -8.35
N LEU A 248 7.65 5.63 -9.61
CA LEU A 248 8.86 5.98 -10.36
C LEU A 248 8.56 7.13 -11.32
N THR A 249 9.33 8.21 -11.20
CA THR A 249 9.35 9.34 -12.15
C THR A 249 10.65 9.29 -12.96
N ASP A 250 10.99 10.37 -13.67
CA ASP A 250 12.20 10.40 -14.49
C ASP A 250 13.48 10.37 -13.64
N HIS A 251 13.49 11.03 -12.49
CA HIS A 251 14.68 11.12 -11.63
C HIS A 251 14.44 10.70 -10.18
N ILE A 252 13.19 10.57 -9.72
CA ILE A 252 12.85 10.25 -8.32
C ILE A 252 12.16 8.88 -8.21
N GLN A 253 12.39 8.17 -7.11
CA GLN A 253 11.49 7.15 -6.61
C GLN A 253 10.88 7.57 -5.27
N ALA A 254 9.56 7.43 -5.15
CA ALA A 254 8.82 7.77 -3.94
C ALA A 254 8.06 6.52 -3.45
N GLU A 255 8.27 6.18 -2.19
CA GLU A 255 7.72 4.99 -1.54
C GLU A 255 6.95 5.38 -0.27
N PHE A 256 5.76 4.80 -0.12
CA PHE A 256 4.82 5.14 0.94
C PHE A 256 4.37 3.87 1.65
N VAL A 257 4.62 3.79 2.97
CA VAL A 257 4.14 2.70 3.83
C VAL A 257 2.96 3.18 4.68
N GLY A 258 1.77 2.74 4.31
CA GLY A 258 0.52 3.09 4.97
C GLY A 258 -0.02 1.96 5.85
N PHE A 259 -0.53 2.26 7.04
CA PHE A 259 -1.34 1.31 7.80
C PHE A 259 -2.47 1.99 8.60
N ALA A 260 -3.59 1.28 8.77
CA ALA A 260 -4.75 1.70 9.58
C ALA A 260 -5.61 0.50 10.01
N SER A 261 -6.42 0.66 11.07
CA SER A 261 -7.39 -0.36 11.49
C SER A 261 -8.75 -0.19 10.80
N ASP A 262 -9.28 1.04 10.80
CA ASP A 262 -10.65 1.36 10.38
C ASP A 262 -10.69 2.54 9.41
N TYR A 263 -9.79 2.51 8.41
CA TYR A 263 -9.69 3.53 7.37
C TYR A 263 -9.26 2.89 6.04
N ASP A 264 -9.74 3.41 4.91
CA ASP A 264 -9.31 2.99 3.56
C ASP A 264 -7.89 3.49 3.26
N ILE A 265 -6.92 2.88 3.95
CA ILE A 265 -5.50 3.21 3.78
C ILE A 265 -4.97 2.80 2.41
N GLN A 266 -5.59 1.81 1.77
CA GLN A 266 -5.24 1.37 0.42
C GLN A 266 -5.61 2.42 -0.62
N GLY A 267 -6.84 2.94 -0.59
CA GLY A 267 -7.24 4.08 -1.42
C GLY A 267 -6.40 5.32 -1.15
N CYS A 268 -6.12 5.62 0.13
CA CYS A 268 -5.27 6.74 0.53
C CYS A 268 -3.84 6.64 -0.02
N ILE A 269 -3.17 5.50 0.15
CA ILE A 269 -1.82 5.28 -0.40
C ILE A 269 -1.82 5.38 -1.92
N ARG A 270 -2.83 4.80 -2.60
CA ARG A 270 -3.00 4.93 -4.06
C ARG A 270 -3.10 6.39 -4.48
N TYR A 271 -3.92 7.18 -3.80
CA TYR A 271 -4.09 8.60 -4.06
C TYR A 271 -2.78 9.37 -3.87
N ILE A 272 -2.12 9.23 -2.71
CA ILE A 272 -0.85 9.90 -2.40
C ILE A 272 0.21 9.53 -3.44
N THR A 273 0.38 8.24 -3.71
CA THR A 273 1.40 7.73 -4.64
C THR A 273 1.16 8.22 -6.06
N ALA A 274 -0.10 8.20 -6.52
CA ALA A 274 -0.45 8.67 -7.86
C ALA A 274 -0.40 10.20 -7.99
N SER A 275 -0.59 10.94 -6.90
CA SER A 275 -0.46 12.40 -6.88
C SER A 275 0.98 12.90 -6.83
N PHE A 276 1.96 11.99 -6.66
CA PHE A 276 3.37 12.35 -6.62
C PHE A 276 3.82 12.86 -7.99
N GLU A 277 4.29 14.11 -8.01
CA GLU A 277 4.72 14.83 -9.20
C GLU A 277 6.16 15.31 -8.99
N GLU A 278 7.01 15.08 -9.99
CA GLU A 278 8.37 15.61 -10.05
C GLU A 278 8.36 16.96 -10.79
N HIS A 279 9.01 17.97 -10.22
CA HIS A 279 9.12 19.32 -10.77
C HIS A 279 10.53 19.60 -11.27
N PHE A 280 11.04 18.78 -12.17
CA PHE A 280 12.39 18.92 -12.70
C PHE A 280 12.48 20.03 -13.76
N GLN A 281 13.50 20.89 -13.64
CA GLN A 281 13.87 21.86 -14.66
C GLN A 281 15.25 21.52 -15.23
N GLU A 282 15.38 21.46 -16.57
CA GLU A 282 16.65 21.10 -17.25
C GLU A 282 17.87 21.94 -16.80
N LYS A 283 17.64 23.16 -16.31
CA LYS A 283 18.67 24.05 -15.79
C LYS A 283 19.37 23.51 -14.53
N ASP A 284 18.74 22.58 -13.83
CA ASP A 284 19.22 22.01 -12.56
C ASP A 284 19.88 20.63 -12.73
N SER A 285 19.99 20.14 -13.98
CA SER A 285 20.53 18.82 -14.35
C SER A 285 21.90 18.45 -13.79
N GLY A 286 22.75 19.43 -13.46
CA GLY A 286 24.10 19.18 -12.90
C GLY A 286 24.13 18.86 -11.41
N ASN A 287 23.08 19.20 -10.65
CA ASN A 287 23.04 19.13 -9.18
C ASN A 287 21.76 18.49 -8.61
N PHE A 288 20.86 17.98 -9.46
CA PHE A 288 19.60 17.42 -9.00
C PHE A 288 19.80 16.17 -8.14
N THR A 289 19.35 16.23 -6.89
CA THR A 289 19.25 15.09 -5.99
C THR A 289 18.24 15.37 -4.89
N VAL A 290 17.45 14.36 -4.55
CA VAL A 290 16.49 14.36 -3.44
C VAL A 290 16.90 13.41 -2.33
N ASN A 291 18.08 12.77 -2.41
CA ASN A 291 18.64 11.96 -1.33
C ASN A 291 18.91 12.76 -0.03
N GLY A 292 18.88 14.09 -0.09
CA GLY A 292 18.92 15.00 1.06
C GLY A 292 17.56 15.52 1.52
N SER A 293 16.44 15.02 0.97
CA SER A 293 15.09 15.55 1.20
C SER A 293 14.50 15.27 2.59
N ASN A 294 15.26 14.60 3.47
CA ASN A 294 14.85 14.25 4.84
C ASN A 294 13.58 13.39 4.92
N MET A 295 13.27 12.57 3.91
CA MET A 295 12.23 11.54 3.98
C MET A 295 12.87 10.16 3.95
N SER A 296 12.85 9.45 5.07
CA SER A 296 13.53 8.18 5.26
C SER A 296 12.77 7.26 6.20
N LEU A 297 12.90 5.96 5.93
CA LEU A 297 12.29 4.87 6.68
C LEU A 297 13.37 3.92 7.18
N ALA A 298 13.15 3.36 8.36
CA ALA A 298 13.96 2.28 8.92
C ALA A 298 13.07 1.31 9.70
N PRO A 299 13.45 0.04 9.83
CA PRO A 299 14.72 -0.55 9.40
C PRO A 299 14.77 -0.76 7.87
N ASN A 300 15.89 -0.39 7.26
CA ASN A 300 16.12 -0.67 5.84
C ASN A 300 16.82 -2.03 5.71
N ILE A 301 16.02 -3.10 5.63
CA ILE A 301 16.51 -4.48 5.51
C ILE A 301 16.56 -4.87 4.04
N SER A 302 17.76 -5.22 3.55
CA SER A 302 17.94 -5.72 2.20
C SER A 302 17.16 -7.03 1.96
N TRP A 303 16.61 -7.15 0.77
CA TRP A 303 15.82 -8.29 0.30
C TRP A 303 15.97 -8.45 -1.21
N GLU A 304 15.35 -9.47 -1.79
CA GLU A 304 15.53 -9.82 -3.21
C GLU A 304 15.10 -8.70 -4.18
N LEU A 305 14.19 -7.82 -3.75
CA LEU A 305 13.71 -6.66 -4.50
C LEU A 305 14.60 -5.45 -4.21
N SER A 306 15.81 -5.48 -4.78
CA SER A 306 16.83 -4.45 -4.54
C SER A 306 16.35 -3.05 -4.93
N GLY A 307 16.63 -2.08 -4.08
CA GLY A 307 16.22 -0.67 -4.24
C GLY A 307 14.80 -0.35 -3.76
N MET A 308 13.96 -1.35 -3.49
CA MET A 308 12.65 -1.17 -2.86
C MET A 308 12.73 -1.28 -1.34
N PHE A 309 11.96 -0.48 -0.63
CA PHE A 309 11.75 -0.58 0.80
C PHE A 309 10.95 -1.83 1.17
N ASN A 310 11.42 -2.55 2.18
CA ASN A 310 10.78 -3.76 2.68
C ASN A 310 9.85 -3.42 3.88
N PRO A 311 8.51 -3.42 3.70
CA PRO A 311 7.59 -3.06 4.77
C PRO A 311 7.44 -4.14 5.83
N PHE A 312 7.73 -5.41 5.54
CA PHE A 312 7.40 -6.48 6.48
C PHE A 312 8.24 -6.42 7.77
N PRO A 313 9.58 -6.23 7.72
CA PRO A 313 10.36 -5.96 8.92
C PRO A 313 9.97 -4.65 9.62
N PHE A 314 9.55 -3.63 8.87
CA PHE A 314 9.05 -2.38 9.43
C PHE A 314 7.77 -2.61 10.26
N MET A 315 6.80 -3.33 9.71
CA MET A 315 5.56 -3.65 10.42
C MET A 315 5.80 -4.58 11.61
N ASP A 316 6.66 -5.59 11.45
CA ASP A 316 7.04 -6.53 12.51
C ASP A 316 7.66 -5.80 13.69
N GLU A 317 8.69 -5.00 13.44
CA GLU A 317 9.37 -4.22 14.47
C GLU A 317 8.43 -3.20 15.11
N TYR A 318 7.65 -2.47 14.30
CA TYR A 318 6.75 -1.44 14.81
C TYR A 318 5.73 -2.02 15.79
N PHE A 319 5.00 -3.06 15.37
CA PHE A 319 3.92 -3.65 16.16
C PHE A 319 4.44 -4.52 17.31
N THR A 320 5.54 -5.26 17.12
CA THR A 320 6.17 -6.03 18.20
C THR A 320 6.65 -5.10 19.31
N SER A 321 7.37 -4.03 18.96
CA SER A 321 7.86 -3.05 19.94
C SER A 321 6.71 -2.28 20.62
N LYS A 322 5.59 -2.03 19.93
CA LYS A 322 4.38 -1.50 20.57
C LYS A 322 3.76 -2.50 21.55
N LEU A 323 3.71 -3.77 21.18
CA LEU A 323 3.08 -4.80 22.00
C LEU A 323 3.89 -5.06 23.26
N GLU A 324 5.21 -5.18 23.14
CA GLU A 324 6.14 -5.37 24.25
C GLU A 324 6.04 -4.23 25.29
N LYS A 325 5.91 -2.98 24.83
CA LYS A 325 5.71 -1.81 25.71
C LYS A 325 4.40 -1.88 26.49
N VAL A 326 3.35 -2.45 25.90
CA VAL A 326 2.01 -2.55 26.50
C VAL A 326 1.91 -3.73 27.46
N THR A 327 2.52 -4.86 27.11
CA THR A 327 2.49 -6.09 27.90
C THR A 327 3.54 -6.11 29.01
N GLY A 328 4.48 -5.15 29.02
CA GLY A 328 5.55 -5.06 30.02
C GLY A 328 6.63 -6.13 29.87
N SER A 329 6.72 -6.78 28.70
CA SER A 329 7.71 -7.84 28.42
C SER A 329 9.07 -7.33 27.93
N GLY A 330 9.25 -6.00 27.85
CA GLY A 330 10.41 -5.35 27.24
C GLY A 330 11.62 -5.07 28.15
N GLU A 331 11.51 -5.16 29.48
CA GLU A 331 12.61 -4.75 30.38
C GLU A 331 13.78 -5.76 30.50
N GLU A 332 13.67 -6.98 29.97
CA GLU A 332 14.73 -8.00 30.11
C GLU A 332 15.67 -8.19 28.89
N ASN A 333 15.45 -7.51 27.76
CA ASN A 333 16.17 -7.78 26.50
C ASN A 333 16.82 -6.56 25.83
N GLU A 334 17.21 -5.53 26.58
CA GLU A 334 18.14 -4.51 26.08
C GLU A 334 19.56 -5.09 25.99
N GLY A 335 19.93 -5.75 24.89
CA GLY A 335 21.33 -6.14 24.68
C GLY A 335 21.68 -7.12 23.57
N LYS A 336 20.73 -7.66 22.80
CA LYS A 336 21.05 -8.55 21.68
C LYS A 336 20.31 -8.10 20.42
N GLY A 337 21.05 -7.63 19.43
CA GLY A 337 20.51 -7.26 18.12
C GLY A 337 19.59 -8.35 17.57
N LYS A 338 18.31 -8.00 17.41
CA LYS A 338 17.21 -8.92 17.06
C LYS A 338 17.33 -9.53 15.66
N TYR A 339 18.14 -8.95 14.77
CA TYR A 339 18.26 -9.34 13.35
C TYR A 339 19.15 -10.55 13.02
N LYS A 340 19.71 -11.26 14.01
CA LYS A 340 20.51 -12.50 13.75
C LYS A 340 19.76 -13.82 13.96
N GLY A 341 18.50 -13.80 14.41
CA GLY A 341 17.80 -15.00 14.87
C GLY A 341 16.60 -15.47 14.06
N ARG A 342 16.11 -14.70 13.08
CA ARG A 342 14.86 -15.01 12.35
C ARG A 342 15.00 -15.18 10.83
N ILE A 343 16.14 -14.79 10.26
CA ILE A 343 16.48 -15.04 8.86
C ILE A 343 17.51 -16.17 8.84
N GLY A 344 17.04 -17.42 8.77
CA GLY A 344 17.92 -18.58 8.67
C GLY A 344 17.33 -19.88 9.23
N ASN A 345 16.51 -20.54 8.41
CA ASN A 345 16.72 -21.94 7.98
C ASN A 345 15.76 -22.32 6.87
#